data_AF-A0A0L8VA86-F1
#
_entry.id   AF-A0A0L8VA86-F1
#
_cell.length_a   1.000
_cell.length_b   1.000
_cell.length_c   1.000
_cell.angle_alpha   90.00
_cell.angle_beta   90.00
_cell.angle_gamma   90.00
#
_symmetry.space_group_name_H-M   'P 1'
#
loop_
_entity.id
_entity.type
_entity.pdbx_description
1 polymer ?
#
loop_
_entity_poly.entity_id
_entity_poly.type
_entity_poly.pdbx_seq_one_letter_code
_entity_poly.pdbx_strand_id
1 'polypeptide(L)'
;MLLLLSLSVFSQESNPVELFEGRGITSTPQRIMDLSYQNLQEVPISTNLPGIEVLILDNNQLTELPNWINNLTNLRILSVRNNKLIEVNSLLSHCTKLEQLHLTGNAALTDLPNLSSCRNLMLVDVVGTRIREIPAHIRTMDHLYYFKYNPGEK
;
A
#
# COMPACT_ATOMS: atom_id res chain seq x y z
N MET A 1 11.11 10.67 18.65
CA MET A 1 11.81 11.72 17.87
C MET A 1 11.08 11.82 16.55
N LEU A 2 10.24 12.85 16.36
CA LEU A 2 9.53 13.06 15.09
C LEU A 2 10.57 13.42 14.01
N LEU A 3 10.65 12.61 12.94
CA LEU A 3 11.30 13.07 11.72
C LEU A 3 10.23 13.77 10.88
N LEU A 4 10.31 15.10 10.81
CA LEU A 4 9.53 15.88 9.84
C LEU A 4 10.20 15.71 8.48
N LEU A 5 9.63 14.86 7.63
CA LEU A 5 10.01 14.82 6.22
C LEU A 5 9.22 15.92 5.50
N SER A 6 9.88 17.02 5.15
CA SER A 6 9.33 17.96 4.18
C SER A 6 9.44 17.33 2.80
N LEU A 7 8.31 16.89 2.26
CA LEU A 7 8.18 16.38 0.90
C LEU A 7 8.14 17.58 -0.07
N SER A 8 9.24 18.33 -0.16
CA SER A 8 9.36 19.54 -0.99
C SER A 8 10.12 19.27 -2.30
N VAL A 9 9.64 18.28 -3.05
CA VAL A 9 10.10 17.99 -4.41
C VAL A 9 8.83 17.78 -5.22
N PHE A 10 8.63 18.55 -6.30
CA PHE A 10 7.45 18.62 -7.21
C PHE A 10 6.47 19.81 -7.12
N SER A 11 6.80 20.94 -6.48
CA SER A 11 5.89 22.12 -6.38
C SER A 11 4.53 21.84 -5.72
N GLN A 12 4.36 20.64 -5.17
CA GLN A 12 3.19 20.23 -4.43
C GLN A 12 3.43 20.50 -2.95
N GLU A 13 2.67 21.44 -2.37
CA GLU A 13 2.68 21.62 -0.93
C GLU A 13 2.10 20.36 -0.27
N SER A 14 2.92 19.72 0.57
CA SER A 14 2.54 18.61 1.43
C SER A 14 2.60 19.08 2.87
N ASN A 15 1.69 18.57 3.69
CA ASN A 15 1.78 18.78 5.12
C ASN A 15 2.98 18.00 5.69
N PRO A 16 3.53 18.46 6.83
CA PRO A 16 4.54 17.71 7.55
C PRO A 16 4.08 16.27 7.83
N VAL A 17 4.95 15.32 7.49
CA VAL A 17 4.76 13.89 7.70
C VAL A 17 5.35 13.49 9.04
N GLU A 18 4.60 12.70 9.81
CA GLU A 18 5.09 12.11 11.05
C GLU A 18 5.45 10.63 10.84
N LEU A 19 6.72 10.30 11.08
CA LEU A 19 7.15 8.92 11.28
C LEU A 19 7.06 8.60 12.77
N PHE A 20 6.29 7.58 13.14
CA PHE A 20 6.16 7.17 14.53
C PHE A 20 6.36 5.67 14.73
N GLU A 21 6.76 5.31 15.95
CA GLU A 21 6.86 3.91 16.39
C GLU A 21 5.60 3.56 17.19
N GLY A 22 4.73 2.74 16.59
CA GLY A 22 3.50 2.27 17.21
C GLY A 22 3.51 0.76 17.37
N ARG A 23 2.92 0.20 18.44
CA ARG A 23 2.85 -1.27 18.58
C ARG A 23 1.78 -1.90 17.66
N GLY A 24 0.74 -1.15 17.30
CA GLY A 24 -0.31 -1.62 16.40
C GLY A 24 -0.97 -2.92 16.89
N ILE A 25 -1.42 -3.76 15.95
CA ILE A 25 -1.99 -5.10 16.20
C ILE A 25 -0.93 -6.14 16.63
N THR A 26 0.35 -5.77 16.59
CA THR A 26 1.44 -6.65 17.02
C THR A 26 1.91 -6.29 18.42
N SER A 27 2.44 -7.24 19.17
CA SER A 27 3.07 -6.95 20.46
C SER A 27 4.43 -6.22 20.32
N THR A 28 4.89 -5.99 19.09
CA THR A 28 6.18 -5.39 18.76
C THR A 28 6.01 -3.97 18.20
N PRO A 29 6.89 -3.01 18.54
CA PRO A 29 6.91 -1.70 17.88
C PRO A 29 7.10 -1.85 16.37
N GLN A 30 6.34 -1.09 15.60
CA GLN A 30 6.38 -1.00 14.15
C GLN A 30 6.72 0.43 13.75
N ARG A 31 7.49 0.60 12.66
CA ARG A 31 7.69 1.92 12.05
C ARG A 31 6.55 2.22 11.09
N ILE A 32 5.79 3.25 11.41
CA ILE A 32 4.59 3.66 10.68
C ILE A 32 4.85 5.01 10.02
N MET A 33 4.68 5.06 8.70
CA MET A 33 4.67 6.28 7.90
C MET A 33 3.26 6.49 7.35
N ASP A 34 2.62 7.58 7.79
CA ASP A 34 1.31 7.99 7.31
C ASP A 34 1.43 9.27 6.46
N LEU A 35 1.07 9.13 5.19
CA LEU A 35 1.02 10.20 4.18
C LEU A 35 -0.42 10.44 3.71
N SER A 36 -1.41 10.13 4.53
CA SER A 36 -2.82 10.30 4.15
C SER A 36 -3.22 11.77 4.07
N TYR A 37 -4.19 12.08 3.20
CA TYR A 37 -4.77 13.44 3.06
C TYR A 37 -3.75 14.54 2.71
N GLN A 38 -2.77 14.20 1.88
CA GLN A 38 -1.70 15.10 1.44
C GLN A 38 -1.93 15.64 0.02
N ASN A 39 -3.09 15.33 -0.57
CA ASN A 39 -3.43 15.60 -1.97
C ASN A 39 -2.43 15.03 -3.00
N LEU A 40 -1.54 14.11 -2.61
CA LEU A 40 -0.38 13.67 -3.39
C LEU A 40 -0.81 13.12 -4.75
N GLN A 41 -0.20 13.63 -5.82
CA GLN A 41 -0.31 13.02 -7.16
C GLN A 41 0.78 11.98 -7.38
N GLU A 42 1.94 12.19 -6.76
CA GLU A 42 3.07 11.27 -6.72
C GLU A 42 3.60 11.23 -5.28
N VAL A 43 4.15 10.09 -4.87
CA VAL A 43 4.88 10.01 -3.60
C VAL A 43 6.35 10.34 -3.88
N PRO A 44 6.93 11.37 -3.24
CA PRO A 44 8.28 11.81 -3.56
C PRO A 44 9.32 10.70 -3.37
N ILE A 45 10.40 10.80 -4.15
CA ILE A 45 11.52 9.88 -4.07
C ILE A 45 12.15 9.99 -2.68
N SER A 46 12.01 8.94 -1.86
CA SER A 46 12.81 8.81 -0.65
C SER A 46 13.88 7.76 -0.87
N THR A 47 15.13 8.21 -0.91
CA THR A 47 16.30 7.33 -1.08
C THR A 47 16.62 6.51 0.17
N ASN A 48 15.91 6.73 1.29
CA ASN A 48 16.22 6.04 2.54
C ASN A 48 15.02 5.98 3.52
N LEU A 49 14.11 5.02 3.33
CA LEU A 49 13.07 4.64 4.32
C LEU A 49 13.33 3.25 4.92
N PRO A 50 14.51 2.98 5.52
CA PRO A 50 14.85 1.64 5.98
C PRO A 50 13.96 1.26 7.16
N GLY A 51 13.31 0.11 7.03
CA GLY A 51 12.56 -0.52 8.12
C GLY A 51 11.13 -0.02 8.31
N ILE A 52 10.53 0.68 7.35
CA ILE A 52 9.08 0.92 7.37
C ILE A 52 8.34 -0.42 7.34
N GLU A 53 7.43 -0.59 8.29
CA GLU A 53 6.57 -1.77 8.41
C GLU A 53 5.12 -1.45 8.03
N VAL A 54 4.69 -0.20 8.19
CA VAL A 54 3.36 0.26 7.82
C VAL A 54 3.48 1.54 6.99
N LEU A 55 2.94 1.50 5.78
CA LEU A 55 2.83 2.65 4.90
C LEU A 55 1.35 2.92 4.60
N ILE A 56 0.89 4.12 4.96
CA ILE A 56 -0.49 4.57 4.73
C ILE A 56 -0.44 5.76 3.77
N LEU A 57 -1.14 5.63 2.64
CA LEU A 57 -1.21 6.60 1.54
C LEU A 57 -2.68 6.99 1.26
N ASP A 58 -3.58 6.78 2.22
CA ASP A 58 -5.02 6.87 2.00
C ASP A 58 -5.45 8.30 1.64
N ASN A 59 -6.49 8.44 0.80
CA ASN A 59 -7.10 9.73 0.45
C ASN A 59 -6.11 10.72 -0.18
N ASN A 60 -5.41 10.25 -1.22
CA ASN A 60 -4.56 11.08 -2.09
C ASN A 60 -5.09 11.02 -3.54
N GLN A 61 -4.30 11.48 -4.49
CA GLN A 61 -4.62 11.53 -5.92
C GLN A 61 -3.68 10.63 -6.74
N LEU A 62 -3.07 9.62 -6.12
CA LEU A 62 -2.05 8.77 -6.73
C LEU A 62 -2.65 7.94 -7.88
N THR A 63 -2.02 7.98 -9.05
CA THR A 63 -2.37 7.14 -10.21
C THR A 63 -1.53 5.87 -10.31
N GLU A 64 -0.36 5.88 -9.67
CA GLU A 64 0.58 4.76 -9.58
C GLU A 64 1.29 4.75 -8.22
N LEU A 65 1.90 3.62 -7.87
CA LEU A 65 2.82 3.53 -6.73
C LEU A 65 4.25 3.81 -7.19
N PRO A 66 5.07 4.46 -6.36
CA PRO A 66 6.46 4.74 -6.70
C PRO A 66 7.30 3.46 -6.74
N ASN A 67 8.26 3.39 -7.66
CA ASN A 67 9.12 2.22 -7.84
C ASN A 67 9.90 1.79 -6.59
N TRP A 68 10.26 2.75 -5.72
CA TRP A 68 11.01 2.51 -4.50
C TRP A 68 10.21 1.72 -3.44
N ILE A 69 8.90 1.55 -3.60
CA ILE A 69 8.10 0.70 -2.70
C ILE A 69 8.63 -0.74 -2.67
N ASN A 70 9.24 -1.18 -3.78
CA ASN A 70 9.89 -2.47 -3.91
C ASN A 70 11.12 -2.63 -2.99
N ASN A 71 11.67 -1.52 -2.47
CA ASN A 71 12.78 -1.56 -1.50
C ASN A 71 12.29 -1.72 -0.05
N LEU A 72 10.98 -1.63 0.20
CA LEU A 72 10.40 -1.79 1.55
C LEU A 72 10.27 -3.27 1.93
N THR A 73 11.41 -3.95 2.10
CA THR A 73 11.49 -5.39 2.40
C THR A 73 10.94 -5.76 3.79
N ASN A 74 10.71 -4.77 4.66
CA ASN A 74 10.08 -4.95 5.96
C ASN A 74 8.59 -4.59 5.97
N LEU A 75 8.01 -4.16 4.84
CA LEU A 75 6.63 -3.73 4.78
C LEU A 75 5.67 -4.88 5.11
N ARG A 76 4.80 -4.65 6.09
CA ARG A 76 3.76 -5.57 6.56
C ARG A 76 2.37 -5.10 6.17
N ILE A 77 2.13 -3.78 6.21
CA ILE A 77 0.84 -3.18 5.86
C ILE A 77 1.07 -2.09 4.83
N LEU A 78 0.37 -2.21 3.70
CA LEU A 78 0.25 -1.16 2.70
C LEU A 78 -1.22 -0.76 2.56
N SER A 79 -1.52 0.51 2.80
CA SER A 79 -2.84 1.08 2.57
C SER A 79 -2.75 2.21 1.57
N VAL A 80 -3.54 2.13 0.51
CA VAL A 80 -3.61 3.11 -0.60
C VAL A 80 -5.07 3.39 -0.95
N ARG A 81 -5.93 3.45 0.07
CA ARG A 81 -7.38 3.59 -0.13
C ARG A 81 -7.72 4.96 -0.71
N ASN A 82 -8.84 5.03 -1.43
CA ASN A 82 -9.39 6.28 -1.97
C ASN A 82 -8.35 7.09 -2.74
N ASN A 83 -7.69 6.43 -3.68
CA ASN A 83 -6.75 7.02 -4.64
C ASN A 83 -7.29 6.83 -6.07
N LYS A 84 -6.46 7.12 -7.07
CA LYS A 84 -6.78 6.99 -8.49
C LYS A 84 -5.94 5.92 -9.17
N LEU A 85 -5.48 4.90 -8.43
CA LEU A 85 -4.58 3.88 -8.97
C LEU A 85 -5.22 3.22 -10.19
N ILE A 86 -4.47 3.19 -11.28
CA ILE A 86 -4.86 2.52 -12.54
C ILE A 86 -4.22 1.12 -12.56
N GLU A 87 -3.00 1.03 -12.05
CA GLU A 87 -2.25 -0.21 -11.90
C GLU A 87 -1.47 -0.19 -10.59
N VAL A 88 -1.20 -1.39 -10.09
CA VAL A 88 -0.19 -1.63 -9.08
C VAL A 88 0.85 -2.48 -9.80
N ASN A 89 1.90 -1.85 -10.30
CA ASN A 89 2.97 -2.52 -11.04
C ASN A 89 3.60 -3.68 -10.24
N SER A 90 4.53 -4.44 -10.83
CA SER A 90 5.26 -5.58 -10.20
C SER A 90 6.17 -5.20 -9.01
N LEU A 91 5.91 -4.06 -8.39
CA LEU A 91 6.67 -3.37 -7.35
C LEU A 91 6.46 -3.93 -5.95
N LEU A 92 5.57 -4.91 -5.75
CA LEU A 92 5.38 -5.58 -4.46
C LEU A 92 6.11 -6.94 -4.37
N SER A 93 6.82 -7.33 -5.42
CA SER A 93 7.50 -8.63 -5.49
C SER A 93 8.57 -8.84 -4.41
N HIS A 94 9.16 -7.77 -3.87
CA HIS A 94 10.15 -7.85 -2.80
C HIS A 94 9.58 -7.58 -1.40
N CYS A 95 8.30 -7.24 -1.29
CA CYS A 95 7.59 -7.06 -0.01
C CYS A 95 7.17 -8.43 0.56
N THR A 96 8.12 -9.32 0.81
CA THR A 96 7.86 -10.71 1.22
C THR A 96 7.24 -10.83 2.62
N LYS A 97 7.33 -9.78 3.44
CA LYS A 97 6.70 -9.67 4.76
C LYS A 97 5.30 -9.05 4.73
N LEU A 98 4.76 -8.73 3.54
CA LEU A 98 3.45 -8.08 3.43
C LEU A 98 2.35 -9.02 3.96
N GLU A 99 1.54 -8.49 4.87
CA GLU A 99 0.44 -9.18 5.55
C GLU A 99 -0.92 -8.63 5.14
N GLN A 100 -1.00 -7.31 4.90
CA GLN A 100 -2.25 -6.65 4.54
C GLN A 100 -2.05 -5.66 3.39
N LEU A 101 -2.95 -5.74 2.41
CA LEU A 101 -3.00 -4.85 1.27
C LEU A 101 -4.40 -4.24 1.13
N HIS A 102 -4.51 -2.92 1.30
CA HIS A 102 -5.77 -2.20 1.19
C HIS A 102 -5.75 -1.28 -0.03
N LEU A 103 -6.56 -1.60 -1.03
CA LEU A 103 -6.68 -0.88 -2.31
C LEU A 103 -8.10 -0.35 -2.54
N THR A 104 -8.94 -0.34 -1.50
CA THR A 104 -10.33 0.09 -1.56
C THR A 104 -10.47 1.48 -2.21
N GLY A 105 -11.44 1.66 -3.10
CA GLY A 105 -11.77 2.96 -3.67
C GLY A 105 -10.85 3.43 -4.82
N ASN A 106 -9.98 2.56 -5.34
CA ASN A 106 -9.24 2.83 -6.58
C ASN A 106 -10.06 2.42 -7.81
N ALA A 107 -11.02 3.27 -8.22
CA ALA A 107 -12.07 2.93 -9.19
C ALA A 107 -11.59 2.63 -10.62
N ALA A 108 -10.34 2.96 -10.95
CA ALA A 108 -9.72 2.65 -12.23
C ALA A 108 -8.92 1.33 -12.22
N LEU A 109 -8.58 0.78 -11.05
CA LEU A 109 -7.73 -0.39 -10.91
C LEU A 109 -8.45 -1.66 -11.37
N THR A 110 -7.90 -2.33 -12.38
CA THR A 110 -8.51 -3.53 -12.99
C THR A 110 -7.84 -4.84 -12.58
N ASP A 111 -6.60 -4.81 -12.12
CA ASP A 111 -5.84 -6.01 -11.79
C ASP A 111 -4.93 -5.80 -10.56
N LEU A 112 -4.50 -6.91 -9.96
CA LEU A 112 -3.50 -6.94 -8.89
C LEU A 112 -2.10 -7.18 -9.46
N PRO A 113 -1.04 -6.75 -8.76
CA PRO A 113 0.31 -7.15 -9.14
C PRO A 113 0.48 -8.65 -8.93
N ASN A 114 1.58 -9.21 -9.46
CA ASN A 114 2.01 -10.53 -9.03
C ASN A 114 2.41 -10.50 -7.54
N LEU A 115 1.57 -11.08 -6.70
CA LEU A 115 1.76 -11.17 -5.25
C LEU A 115 2.31 -12.54 -4.79
N SER A 116 2.78 -13.38 -5.70
CA SER A 116 3.22 -14.76 -5.39
C SER A 116 4.38 -14.88 -4.39
N SER A 117 5.18 -13.81 -4.21
CA SER A 117 6.26 -13.75 -3.21
C SER A 117 5.78 -13.27 -1.83
N CYS A 118 4.62 -12.62 -1.75
CA CYS A 118 4.02 -12.12 -0.51
C CYS A 118 3.29 -13.24 0.24
N ARG A 119 4.03 -14.29 0.63
CA ARG A 119 3.49 -15.51 1.25
C ARG A 119 2.85 -15.30 2.63
N ASN A 120 3.09 -14.15 3.25
CA ASN A 120 2.49 -13.77 4.53
C ASN A 120 1.18 -13.02 4.38
N LEU A 121 0.69 -12.78 3.16
CA LEU A 121 -0.58 -12.08 2.94
C LEU A 121 -1.72 -12.83 3.61
N MET A 122 -2.42 -12.09 4.46
CA MET A 122 -3.57 -12.54 5.22
C MET A 122 -4.85 -11.85 4.75
N LEU A 123 -4.71 -10.60 4.30
CA LEU A 123 -5.83 -9.74 3.94
C LEU A 123 -5.53 -8.94 2.66
N VAL A 124 -6.47 -9.00 1.71
CA VAL A 124 -6.50 -8.11 0.54
C VAL A 124 -7.90 -7.52 0.40
N ASP A 125 -8.02 -6.20 0.41
CA ASP A 125 -9.28 -5.48 0.19
C ASP A 125 -9.19 -4.63 -1.09
N VAL A 126 -10.00 -4.98 -2.09
CA VAL A 126 -10.10 -4.33 -3.40
C VAL A 126 -11.52 -3.82 -3.67
N VAL A 127 -12.31 -3.55 -2.63
CA VAL A 127 -13.67 -3.01 -2.78
C VAL A 127 -13.66 -1.67 -3.51
N GLY A 128 -14.61 -1.44 -4.40
CA GLY A 128 -14.67 -0.20 -5.18
C GLY A 128 -13.56 -0.08 -6.24
N THR A 129 -12.86 -1.17 -6.57
CA THR A 129 -12.03 -1.30 -7.77
C THR A 129 -12.83 -1.96 -8.91
N ARG A 130 -12.17 -2.24 -10.03
CA ARG A 130 -12.72 -3.04 -11.14
C ARG A 130 -12.28 -4.51 -11.09
N ILE A 131 -11.67 -4.96 -10.01
CA ILE A 131 -11.34 -6.38 -9.79
C ILE A 131 -12.64 -7.11 -9.42
N ARG A 132 -13.12 -7.97 -10.32
CA ARG A 132 -14.43 -8.65 -10.22
C ARG A 132 -14.35 -10.13 -9.90
N GLU A 133 -13.15 -10.67 -9.80
CA GLU A 133 -12.92 -12.06 -9.47
C GLU A 133 -11.65 -12.22 -8.64
N ILE A 134 -11.47 -13.40 -8.05
CA ILE A 134 -10.26 -13.76 -7.30
C ILE A 134 -9.22 -14.29 -8.30
N PRO A 135 -8.08 -13.59 -8.51
CA PRO A 135 -7.04 -14.04 -9.44
C PRO A 135 -6.45 -15.40 -9.05
N ALA A 136 -5.98 -16.18 -10.04
CA ALA A 136 -5.48 -17.53 -9.81
C ALA A 136 -4.33 -17.60 -8.78
N HIS A 137 -3.43 -16.63 -8.79
CA HIS A 137 -2.29 -16.56 -7.87
C HIS A 137 -2.71 -16.22 -6.42
N ILE A 138 -3.85 -15.57 -6.22
CA ILE A 138 -4.43 -15.30 -4.89
C ILE A 138 -5.01 -16.59 -4.29
N ARG A 139 -5.59 -17.46 -5.13
CA ARG A 139 -6.20 -18.73 -4.70
C ARG A 139 -5.19 -19.75 -4.15
N THR A 140 -3.90 -19.55 -4.43
CA THR A 140 -2.81 -20.42 -3.98
C THR A 140 -2.08 -19.91 -2.74
N MET A 141 -2.60 -18.85 -2.10
CA MET A 141 -2.02 -18.28 -0.88
C MET A 141 -2.53 -19.01 0.37
N ASP A 142 -1.64 -19.69 1.07
CA ASP A 142 -2.00 -20.55 2.21
C ASP A 142 -2.47 -19.77 3.45
N HIS A 143 -1.98 -18.53 3.65
CA HIS A 143 -2.29 -17.70 4.82
C HIS A 143 -3.41 -16.69 4.58
N LEU A 144 -3.88 -16.55 3.34
CA LEU A 144 -4.88 -15.57 2.98
C LEU A 144 -6.26 -16.04 3.46
N TYR A 145 -6.78 -15.40 4.49
CA TYR A 145 -8.11 -15.72 5.03
C TYR A 145 -9.20 -14.71 4.60
N TYR A 146 -8.80 -13.53 4.11
CA TYR A 146 -9.75 -12.49 3.71
C TYR A 146 -9.36 -11.85 2.36
N PHE A 147 -10.19 -12.07 1.34
CA PHE A 147 -10.12 -11.36 0.07
C PHE A 147 -11.46 -10.69 -0.22
N LYS A 148 -11.51 -9.36 -0.13
CA LYS A 148 -12.75 -8.59 -0.27
C LYS A 148 -12.78 -7.88 -1.61
N TYR A 149 -13.80 -8.15 -2.41
CA TYR A 149 -14.01 -7.54 -3.72
C TYR A 149 -15.51 -7.31 -3.99
N ASN A 150 -15.83 -6.51 -4.99
CA ASN A 150 -17.20 -6.36 -5.48
C ASN A 150 -17.37 -7.25 -6.72
N PRO A 151 -17.92 -8.47 -6.60
CA PRO A 151 -18.38 -9.20 -7.78
C PRO A 151 -19.38 -8.30 -8.49
N GLY A 152 -19.16 -8.00 -9.77
CA GLY A 152 -20.09 -7.17 -10.53
C GLY A 152 -21.50 -7.75 -10.48
N GLU A 153 -22.52 -6.90 -10.65
CA GLU A 153 -23.84 -7.42 -11.00
C GLU A 153 -23.69 -8.19 -12.32
N LYS A 154 -24.23 -9.41 -12.37
CA LYS A 154 -24.19 -10.28 -13.56
C LYS A 154 -25.00 -9.68 -14.70
#